data_AF-A0A939HFH1-F1
#
_entry.id   AF-A0A939HFH1-F1
#
_cell.length_a   1.000
_cell.length_b   1.000
_cell.length_c   1.000
_cell.angle_alpha   90.00
_cell.angle_beta   90.00
_cell.angle_gamma   90.00
#
_symmetry.space_group_name_H-M   'P 1'
#
loop_
_entity.id
_entity.type
_entity.pdbx_description
1 polymer ?
#
loop_
_entity_poly.entity_id
_entity_poly.type
_entity_poly.pdbx_seq_one_letter_code
_entity_poly.pdbx_strand_id
1 'polypeptide(L)'
;MDLMSAFEPAIQDDSGYRVRNIDLEFLGITHDSARLVVVKECPLGMDPPTYEIFFSMLADALDRQSVTDADVRIKGSSVRFFSGAHKEMPFDRQELKNLYQKSHGEPPQDECLDAIESRISLQWPESQQRPLRRMFDVMYRTGIDWQMSDYDIQISSNQIVNLVKRGLKLDDRDSDMSSIFHSTYDFVEKEYIDRFALEVSVWIDRVIDLVGRPVSAACFESSGPPPKTGMLSSHYRDDDWIVMKGSGFV
;
A
#
# COMPACT_ATOMS: atom_id res chain seq x y z
N MET A 1 -23.62 -22.36 -24.95
CA MET A 1 -24.02 -20.96 -25.22
C MET A 1 -23.18 -20.14 -24.25
N ASP A 2 -22.06 -19.63 -24.74
CA ASP A 2 -21.02 -18.92 -23.99
C ASP A 2 -21.61 -17.71 -23.24
N LEU A 3 -21.55 -17.76 -21.91
CA LEU A 3 -21.87 -16.63 -21.03
C LEU A 3 -20.68 -16.25 -20.15
N MET A 4 -19.46 -16.63 -20.54
CA MET A 4 -18.24 -15.97 -20.08
C MET A 4 -17.82 -14.96 -21.14
N SER A 5 -18.63 -13.92 -21.32
CA SER A 5 -18.10 -12.65 -21.81
C SER A 5 -17.03 -12.25 -20.79
N ALA A 6 -15.79 -12.61 -21.10
CA ALA A 6 -14.62 -12.41 -20.26
C ALA A 6 -14.63 -10.95 -19.79
N PHE A 7 -14.80 -10.75 -18.48
CA PHE A 7 -14.47 -9.48 -17.89
C PHE A 7 -12.96 -9.31 -18.08
N GLU A 8 -12.56 -8.60 -19.13
CA GLU A 8 -11.23 -8.03 -19.23
C GLU A 8 -11.28 -6.74 -18.40
N PRO A 9 -10.66 -6.72 -17.21
CA PRO A 9 -10.56 -5.50 -16.44
C PRO A 9 -9.84 -4.47 -17.32
N ALA A 10 -10.46 -3.32 -17.61
CA ALA A 10 -9.81 -2.24 -18.34
C ALA A 10 -8.79 -1.51 -17.44
N ILE A 11 -7.82 -2.27 -16.92
CA ILE A 11 -6.75 -1.78 -16.06
C ILE A 11 -5.59 -1.40 -16.97
N GLN A 12 -5.19 -0.14 -16.91
CA GLN A 12 -4.09 0.41 -17.70
C GLN A 12 -3.27 1.39 -16.86
N ASP A 13 -1.99 1.51 -17.17
CA ASP A 13 -1.14 2.54 -16.59
C ASP A 13 -1.20 3.85 -17.41
N ASP A 14 -0.46 4.87 -16.96
CA ASP A 14 -0.42 6.19 -17.58
C ASP A 14 0.37 6.25 -18.91
N SER A 15 1.06 5.17 -19.30
CA SER A 15 1.61 5.00 -20.65
C SER A 15 0.60 4.42 -21.64
N GLY A 16 -0.56 3.98 -21.14
CA GLY A 16 -1.57 3.26 -21.91
C GLY A 16 -1.29 1.76 -22.04
N TYR A 17 -0.34 1.21 -21.26
CA TYR A 17 -0.12 -0.23 -21.20
C TYR A 17 -1.33 -0.90 -20.56
N ARG A 18 -1.93 -1.88 -21.26
CA ARG A 18 -3.09 -2.64 -20.78
C ARG A 18 -2.63 -3.93 -20.14
N VAL A 19 -3.14 -4.20 -18.95
CA VAL A 19 -2.91 -5.48 -18.25
C VAL A 19 -3.46 -6.63 -19.09
N ARG A 20 -2.64 -7.66 -19.31
CA ARG A 20 -2.98 -8.87 -20.07
C ARG A 20 -3.20 -10.04 -19.12
N ASN A 21 -3.84 -11.10 -19.61
CA ASN A 21 -4.05 -12.32 -18.83
C ASN A 21 -2.72 -12.94 -18.36
N ILE A 22 -1.69 -12.89 -19.21
CA ILE A 22 -0.37 -13.41 -18.84
C ILE A 22 0.27 -12.60 -17.69
N ASP A 23 -0.09 -11.33 -17.53
CA ASP A 23 0.39 -10.51 -16.41
C ASP A 23 -0.35 -10.90 -15.13
N LEU A 24 -1.66 -11.14 -15.21
CA LEU A 24 -2.45 -11.67 -14.09
C LEU A 24 -1.92 -13.03 -13.62
N GLU A 25 -1.66 -13.95 -14.55
CA GLU A 25 -1.08 -15.27 -14.25
C GLU A 25 0.30 -15.14 -13.60
N PHE A 26 1.18 -14.32 -14.16
CA PHE A 26 2.51 -14.05 -13.61
C PHE A 26 2.45 -13.50 -12.18
N LEU A 27 1.50 -12.60 -11.91
CA LEU A 27 1.29 -12.00 -10.60
C LEU A 27 0.53 -12.91 -9.62
N GLY A 28 -0.06 -14.01 -10.12
CA GLY A 28 -0.95 -14.88 -9.36
C GLY A 28 -2.25 -14.18 -8.94
N ILE A 29 -2.75 -13.28 -9.77
CA ILE A 29 -4.00 -12.55 -9.58
C ILE A 29 -5.08 -13.21 -10.43
N THR A 30 -6.24 -13.51 -9.83
CA THR A 30 -7.38 -14.04 -10.59
C THR A 30 -8.15 -12.90 -11.29
N HIS A 31 -8.89 -13.23 -12.34
CA HIS A 31 -9.81 -12.27 -12.97
C HIS A 31 -10.82 -11.70 -11.98
N ASP A 32 -11.31 -12.52 -11.06
CA ASP A 32 -12.26 -12.08 -10.02
C ASP A 32 -11.61 -11.09 -9.06
N SER A 33 -10.38 -11.34 -8.58
CA SER A 33 -9.64 -10.39 -7.75
C SER A 33 -9.38 -9.06 -8.48
N ALA A 34 -9.03 -9.11 -9.76
CA ALA A 34 -8.86 -7.90 -10.57
C ALA A 34 -10.17 -7.13 -10.75
N ARG A 35 -11.30 -7.84 -10.95
CA ARG A 35 -12.64 -7.23 -10.98
C ARG A 35 -12.99 -6.55 -9.67
N LEU A 36 -12.79 -7.24 -8.55
CA LEU A 36 -13.10 -6.73 -7.20
C LEU A 36 -12.36 -5.42 -6.90
N VAL A 37 -11.11 -5.29 -7.36
CA VAL A 37 -10.38 -4.02 -7.25
C VAL A 37 -10.98 -2.92 -8.12
N VAL A 38 -11.35 -3.21 -9.36
CA VAL A 38 -11.95 -2.21 -10.25
C VAL A 38 -13.26 -1.66 -9.68
N VAL A 39 -14.08 -2.51 -9.05
CA VAL A 39 -15.35 -2.09 -8.44
C VAL A 39 -15.24 -1.65 -6.98
N LYS A 40 -14.03 -1.56 -6.44
CA LYS A 40 -13.74 -1.15 -5.06
C LYS A 40 -14.34 -2.03 -3.96
N GLU A 41 -14.44 -3.34 -4.20
CA GLU A 41 -15.01 -4.32 -3.26
C GLU A 41 -13.95 -5.04 -2.43
N CYS A 42 -12.78 -5.37 -2.98
CA CYS A 42 -11.69 -6.05 -2.27
C CYS A 42 -10.34 -5.74 -2.91
N PRO A 43 -9.27 -5.39 -2.14
CA PRO A 43 -7.92 -5.17 -2.62
C PRO A 43 -7.28 -6.45 -3.14
N LEU A 44 -6.26 -6.30 -3.99
CA LEU A 44 -5.41 -7.41 -4.43
C LEU A 44 -4.68 -8.02 -3.24
N GLY A 45 -4.51 -9.34 -3.27
CA GLY A 45 -3.78 -10.09 -2.25
C GLY A 45 -4.61 -10.50 -1.03
N MET A 46 -5.92 -10.17 -1.00
CA MET A 46 -6.89 -10.70 -0.04
C MET A 46 -8.11 -11.29 -0.76
N ASP A 47 -8.79 -12.22 -0.10
CA ASP A 47 -10.16 -12.59 -0.45
C ASP A 47 -11.19 -11.76 0.34
N PRO A 48 -12.47 -11.68 -0.11
CA PRO A 48 -13.47 -10.85 0.55
C PRO A 48 -13.71 -11.18 2.03
N PRO A 49 -13.82 -12.45 2.47
CA PRO A 49 -13.93 -12.76 3.89
C PRO A 49 -12.75 -12.25 4.74
N THR A 50 -11.53 -12.40 4.24
CA THR A 50 -10.32 -11.88 4.91
C THR A 50 -10.35 -10.35 4.96
N TYR A 51 -10.79 -9.72 3.88
CA TYR A 51 -10.96 -8.27 3.79
C TYR A 51 -11.99 -7.74 4.80
N GLU A 52 -13.12 -8.42 4.99
CA GLU A 52 -14.12 -8.05 6.02
C GLU A 52 -13.54 -8.14 7.44
N ILE A 53 -12.82 -9.23 7.74
CA ILE A 53 -12.15 -9.42 9.04
C ILE A 53 -11.11 -8.32 9.26
N PHE A 54 -10.32 -7.99 8.24
CA PHE A 54 -9.29 -6.95 8.29
C PHE A 54 -9.82 -5.61 8.81
N PHE A 55 -10.98 -5.13 8.31
CA PHE A 55 -11.56 -3.87 8.80
C PHE A 55 -12.36 -4.01 10.08
N SER A 56 -13.02 -5.15 10.30
CA SER A 56 -13.67 -5.38 11.59
C SER A 56 -12.65 -5.28 12.73
N MET A 57 -11.46 -5.87 12.54
CA MET A 57 -10.39 -5.76 13.53
C MET A 57 -9.86 -4.32 13.68
N LEU A 58 -9.81 -3.52 12.61
CA LEU A 58 -9.40 -2.12 12.69
C LEU A 58 -10.45 -1.29 13.43
N ALA A 59 -11.73 -1.49 13.12
CA ALA A 59 -12.84 -0.81 13.78
C ALA A 59 -12.85 -1.11 15.28
N ASP A 60 -12.67 -2.38 15.65
CA ASP A 60 -12.55 -2.79 17.06
C ASP A 60 -11.35 -2.15 17.76
N ALA A 61 -10.21 -2.05 17.08
CA ALA A 61 -9.01 -1.40 17.61
C ALA A 61 -9.22 0.09 17.87
N LEU A 62 -9.87 0.79 16.94
CA LEU A 62 -10.22 2.20 17.08
C LEU A 62 -11.22 2.43 18.22
N ASP A 63 -12.26 1.59 18.31
CA ASP A 63 -13.29 1.67 19.36
C ASP A 63 -12.70 1.45 20.77
N ARG A 64 -11.78 0.49 20.93
CA ARG A 64 -11.06 0.25 22.20
C ARG A 64 -10.26 1.46 22.69
N GLN A 65 -9.90 2.37 21.78
CA GLN A 65 -9.24 3.64 22.12
C GLN A 65 -10.18 4.84 22.11
N SER A 66 -11.49 4.58 22.00
CA SER A 66 -12.55 5.59 21.87
C SER A 66 -12.31 6.55 20.70
N VAL A 67 -11.69 6.04 19.62
CA VAL A 67 -11.49 6.78 18.38
C VAL A 67 -12.72 6.61 17.49
N THR A 68 -13.36 7.73 17.18
CA THR A 68 -14.67 7.82 16.50
C THR A 68 -14.63 8.74 15.29
N ASP A 69 -13.58 9.54 15.14
CA ASP A 69 -13.40 10.52 14.06
C ASP A 69 -12.52 10.01 12.91
N ALA A 70 -12.19 8.71 12.87
CA ALA A 70 -11.24 8.15 11.92
C ALA A 70 -11.80 8.09 10.48
N ASP A 71 -11.15 8.79 9.55
CA ASP A 71 -11.24 8.50 8.11
C ASP A 71 -10.09 7.53 7.75
N VAL A 72 -10.47 6.35 7.27
CA VAL A 72 -9.54 5.27 6.91
C VAL A 72 -9.58 5.00 5.42
N ARG A 73 -8.39 5.00 4.81
CA ARG A 73 -8.20 4.73 3.38
C ARG A 73 -7.10 3.72 3.15
N ILE A 74 -7.21 2.98 2.06
CA ILE A 74 -6.13 2.13 1.57
C ILE A 74 -5.47 2.84 0.39
N LYS A 75 -4.15 2.75 0.31
CA LYS A 75 -3.32 3.32 -0.75
C LYS A 75 -2.45 2.23 -1.36
N GLY A 76 -1.71 2.62 -2.40
CA GLY A 76 -0.75 1.74 -3.07
C GLY A 76 -1.36 0.88 -4.17
N SER A 77 -0.53 -0.04 -4.68
CA SER A 77 -0.86 -0.91 -5.81
C SER A 77 -1.91 -1.97 -5.47
N SER A 78 -2.11 -2.30 -4.18
CA SER A 78 -3.15 -3.26 -3.75
C SER A 78 -4.57 -2.81 -4.14
N VAL A 79 -4.82 -1.51 -4.20
CA VAL A 79 -6.12 -0.92 -4.55
C VAL A 79 -6.14 -0.15 -5.87
N ARG A 80 -4.97 0.11 -6.47
CA ARG A 80 -4.83 0.81 -7.75
C ARG A 80 -4.28 -0.07 -8.88
N PHE A 81 -3.96 -1.34 -8.58
CA PHE A 81 -3.24 -2.30 -9.42
C PHE A 81 -1.79 -1.89 -9.75
N PHE A 82 -1.58 -0.65 -10.17
CA PHE A 82 -0.26 -0.05 -10.40
C PHE A 82 0.16 0.83 -9.23
N SER A 83 1.47 0.96 -9.05
CA SER A 83 2.08 1.90 -8.13
C SER A 83 1.90 3.34 -8.60
N GLY A 84 2.05 4.30 -7.67
CA GLY A 84 2.02 5.72 -8.00
C GLY A 84 3.11 6.13 -9.00
N ALA A 85 2.91 7.30 -9.62
CA ALA A 85 3.74 7.78 -10.75
C ALA A 85 5.26 7.88 -10.46
N HIS A 86 5.69 7.89 -9.20
CA HIS A 86 7.11 7.95 -8.85
C HIS A 86 7.81 6.59 -8.83
N LYS A 87 7.09 5.50 -9.15
CA LYS A 87 7.61 4.13 -9.16
C LYS A 87 7.46 3.52 -10.56
N GLU A 88 8.57 3.49 -11.29
CA GLU A 88 8.65 2.93 -12.66
C GLU A 88 9.13 1.48 -12.65
N MET A 89 8.69 0.70 -13.65
CA MET A 89 9.17 -0.66 -13.85
C MET A 89 10.64 -0.64 -14.28
N PRO A 90 11.52 -1.36 -13.57
CA PRO A 90 12.92 -1.41 -13.93
C PRO A 90 13.14 -2.38 -15.10
N PHE A 91 13.79 -1.89 -16.15
CA PHE A 91 14.25 -2.72 -17.28
C PHE A 91 15.77 -2.66 -17.47
N ASP A 92 16.43 -1.66 -16.87
CA ASP A 92 17.87 -1.51 -16.91
C ASP A 92 18.56 -2.39 -15.85
N ARG A 93 19.63 -3.08 -16.25
CA ARG A 93 20.37 -4.00 -15.37
C ARG A 93 20.94 -3.31 -14.12
N GLN A 94 21.44 -2.08 -14.25
CA GLN A 94 21.99 -1.34 -13.12
C GLN A 94 20.87 -0.90 -12.16
N GLU A 95 19.71 -0.52 -12.70
CA GLU A 95 18.53 -0.24 -11.87
C GLU A 95 18.05 -1.49 -11.11
N LEU A 96 17.96 -2.64 -11.78
CA LEU A 96 17.61 -3.92 -11.15
C LEU A 96 18.56 -4.26 -10.00
N LYS A 97 19.88 -4.12 -10.24
CA LYS A 97 20.91 -4.32 -9.22
C LYS A 97 20.71 -3.40 -8.01
N ASN A 98 20.46 -2.11 -8.25
CA ASN A 98 20.27 -1.13 -7.19
C ASN A 98 19.01 -1.42 -6.36
N LEU A 99 17.91 -1.80 -7.02
CA LEU A 99 16.66 -2.13 -6.34
C LEU A 99 16.77 -3.43 -5.54
N TYR A 100 17.42 -4.45 -6.10
CA TYR A 100 17.71 -5.68 -5.37
C TYR A 100 18.54 -5.39 -4.11
N GLN A 101 19.64 -4.66 -4.26
CA GLN A 101 20.51 -4.32 -3.12
C GLN A 101 19.76 -3.52 -2.05
N LYS A 102 18.87 -2.62 -2.46
CA LYS A 102 18.02 -1.87 -1.53
C LYS A 102 17.07 -2.78 -0.74
N SER A 103 16.50 -3.80 -1.37
CA SER A 103 15.57 -4.72 -0.70
C SER A 103 16.30 -5.75 0.17
N HIS A 104 17.37 -6.35 -0.35
CA HIS A 104 18.08 -7.46 0.28
C HIS A 104 19.25 -7.03 1.21
N GLY A 105 19.69 -5.77 1.13
CA GLY A 105 20.83 -5.26 1.90
C GLY A 105 22.21 -5.60 1.30
N GLU A 106 22.26 -6.41 0.26
CA GLU A 106 23.48 -6.84 -0.42
C GLU A 106 23.29 -6.90 -1.94
N PRO A 107 24.34 -6.67 -2.75
CA PRO A 107 24.24 -6.77 -4.20
C PRO A 107 23.94 -8.22 -4.65
N PRO A 108 23.15 -8.41 -5.71
CA PRO A 108 22.89 -9.73 -6.25
C PRO A 108 24.16 -10.34 -6.87
N GLN A 109 24.24 -11.67 -6.86
CA GLN A 109 25.15 -12.42 -7.74
C GLN A 109 24.70 -12.29 -9.20
N ASP A 110 25.62 -12.42 -10.15
CA ASP A 110 25.32 -12.23 -11.57
C ASP A 110 24.26 -13.23 -12.07
N GLU A 111 24.29 -14.48 -11.63
CA GLU A 111 23.30 -15.50 -12.01
C GLU A 111 21.90 -15.17 -11.49
N CYS A 112 21.81 -14.53 -10.31
CA CYS A 112 20.54 -14.05 -9.76
C CYS A 112 19.98 -12.92 -10.63
N LEU A 113 20.83 -11.98 -11.01
CA LEU A 113 20.46 -10.85 -11.85
C LEU A 113 20.04 -11.29 -13.26
N ASP A 114 20.76 -12.25 -13.85
CA ASP A 114 20.41 -12.87 -15.13
C ASP A 114 19.04 -13.58 -15.07
N ALA A 115 18.73 -14.24 -13.96
CA ALA A 115 17.43 -14.87 -13.77
C ALA A 115 16.29 -13.85 -13.66
N ILE A 116 16.51 -12.73 -12.95
CA ILE A 116 15.55 -11.62 -12.86
C ILE A 116 15.29 -11.03 -14.25
N GLU A 117 16.35 -10.69 -14.99
CA GLU A 117 16.26 -10.13 -16.35
C GLU A 117 15.56 -11.09 -17.32
N SER A 118 15.86 -12.39 -17.22
CA SER A 118 15.22 -13.41 -18.04
C SER A 118 13.72 -13.49 -17.77
N ARG A 119 13.29 -13.44 -16.50
CA ARG A 119 11.86 -13.41 -16.13
C ARG A 119 11.16 -12.16 -16.69
N ILE A 120 11.77 -10.98 -16.51
CA ILE A 120 11.23 -9.71 -17.02
C ILE A 120 11.14 -9.73 -18.54
N SER A 121 12.19 -10.17 -19.23
CA SER A 121 12.24 -10.18 -20.70
C SER A 121 11.28 -11.19 -21.32
N LEU A 122 11.05 -12.32 -20.64
CA LEU A 122 10.04 -13.30 -21.06
C LEU A 122 8.63 -12.73 -20.91
N GLN A 123 8.36 -12.05 -19.80
CA GLN A 123 7.04 -11.48 -19.51
C GLN A 123 6.73 -10.22 -20.35
N TRP A 124 7.73 -9.36 -20.51
CA TRP A 124 7.65 -8.08 -21.22
C TRP A 124 8.82 -7.94 -22.20
N PRO A 125 8.74 -8.60 -23.37
CA PRO A 125 9.76 -8.48 -24.42
C PRO A 125 9.92 -7.05 -24.89
N GLU A 126 11.13 -6.67 -25.29
CA GLU A 126 11.45 -5.30 -25.75
C GLU A 126 10.71 -4.92 -27.04
N SER A 127 10.35 -5.91 -27.84
CA SER A 127 9.58 -5.74 -29.09
C SER A 127 8.10 -5.41 -28.87
N GLN A 128 7.63 -5.41 -27.63
CA GLN A 128 6.24 -5.14 -27.27
C GLN A 128 6.14 -3.90 -26.37
N GLN A 129 4.94 -3.34 -26.26
CA GLN A 129 4.68 -2.32 -25.25
C GLN A 129 4.93 -2.92 -23.87
N ARG A 130 5.66 -2.18 -23.02
CA ARG A 130 6.01 -2.57 -21.66
C ARG A 130 5.22 -1.72 -20.65
N PRO A 131 4.93 -2.24 -19.45
CA PRO A 131 4.38 -1.42 -18.38
C PRO A 131 5.40 -0.34 -18.00
N LEU A 132 4.92 0.90 -17.86
CA LEU A 132 5.70 1.99 -17.28
C LEU A 132 5.68 1.92 -15.76
N ARG A 133 4.54 1.57 -15.15
CA ARG A 133 4.36 1.55 -13.69
C ARG A 133 4.46 0.15 -13.11
N ARG A 134 4.95 0.05 -11.86
CA ARG A 134 5.06 -1.25 -11.18
C ARG A 134 3.67 -1.78 -10.85
N MET A 135 3.36 -3.00 -11.31
CA MET A 135 2.14 -3.69 -10.88
C MET A 135 2.28 -4.21 -9.45
N PHE A 136 1.15 -4.47 -8.80
CA PHE A 136 1.10 -5.18 -7.52
C PHE A 136 1.91 -6.49 -7.59
N ASP A 137 2.71 -6.76 -6.55
CA ASP A 137 3.60 -7.92 -6.43
C ASP A 137 4.68 -8.11 -7.51
N VAL A 138 4.80 -7.21 -8.49
CA VAL A 138 5.74 -7.44 -9.61
C VAL A 138 7.19 -7.54 -9.17
N MET A 139 7.58 -6.75 -8.17
CA MET A 139 8.95 -6.75 -7.63
C MET A 139 9.25 -8.06 -6.90
N TYR A 140 8.26 -8.58 -6.17
CA TYR A 140 8.33 -9.87 -5.50
C TYR A 140 8.41 -11.03 -6.51
N ARG A 141 7.51 -11.03 -7.50
CA ARG A 141 7.39 -12.10 -8.50
C ARG A 141 8.60 -12.21 -9.42
N THR A 142 9.26 -11.09 -9.70
CA THR A 142 10.52 -11.08 -10.47
C THR A 142 11.73 -11.50 -9.61
N GLY A 143 11.62 -11.38 -8.27
CA GLY A 143 12.70 -11.64 -7.32
C GLY A 143 13.60 -10.43 -7.05
N ILE A 144 13.16 -9.22 -7.42
CA ILE A 144 13.88 -7.98 -7.09
C ILE A 144 13.64 -7.61 -5.62
N ASP A 145 12.44 -7.88 -5.11
CA ASP A 145 12.09 -7.67 -3.72
C ASP A 145 11.84 -9.03 -3.04
N TRP A 146 12.37 -9.22 -1.83
CA TRP A 146 12.07 -10.43 -1.06
C TRP A 146 10.70 -10.36 -0.36
N GLN A 147 10.12 -9.17 -0.25
CA GLN A 147 8.79 -8.97 0.32
C GLN A 147 7.72 -8.83 -0.75
N MET A 148 6.56 -9.41 -0.44
CA MET A 148 5.31 -9.13 -1.14
C MET A 148 4.91 -7.65 -0.99
N SER A 149 4.11 -7.13 -1.92
CA SER A 149 3.56 -5.77 -1.80
C SER A 149 2.74 -5.64 -0.52
N ASP A 150 2.85 -4.47 0.10
CA ASP A 150 2.24 -4.13 1.37
C ASP A 150 0.82 -3.58 1.23
N TYR A 151 0.10 -3.56 2.35
CA TYR A 151 -1.12 -2.77 2.50
C TYR A 151 -0.78 -1.45 3.21
N ASP A 152 -0.83 -0.36 2.44
CA ASP A 152 -0.63 0.99 2.95
C ASP A 152 -1.95 1.58 3.44
N ILE A 153 -2.11 1.68 4.75
CA ILE A 153 -3.31 2.19 5.40
C ILE A 153 -3.06 3.61 5.85
N GLN A 154 -4.00 4.51 5.55
CA GLN A 154 -4.02 5.85 6.08
C GLN A 154 -5.16 5.97 7.07
N ILE A 155 -4.84 6.47 8.26
CA ILE A 155 -5.81 6.74 9.32
C ILE A 155 -5.72 8.22 9.65
N SER A 156 -6.79 8.97 9.44
CA SER A 156 -6.81 10.41 9.75
C SER A 156 -7.78 10.66 10.89
N SER A 157 -7.25 11.08 12.04
CA SER A 157 -8.00 11.22 13.28
C SER A 157 -7.29 12.22 14.20
N ASN A 158 -8.02 13.26 14.62
CA ASN A 158 -7.51 14.16 15.65
C ASN A 158 -7.46 13.45 17.00
N GLN A 159 -8.33 12.47 17.25
CA GLN A 159 -8.33 11.70 18.51
C GLN A 159 -7.05 10.86 18.66
N ILE A 160 -6.57 10.21 17.60
CA ILE A 160 -5.26 9.52 17.59
C ILE A 160 -4.13 10.50 17.86
N VAL A 161 -4.10 11.63 17.14
CA VAL A 161 -3.07 12.66 17.36
C VAL A 161 -3.11 13.19 18.80
N ASN A 162 -4.30 13.36 19.39
CA ASN A 162 -4.46 13.80 20.77
C ASN A 162 -4.09 12.72 21.80
N LEU A 163 -4.20 11.42 21.48
CA LEU A 163 -3.66 10.35 22.32
C LEU A 163 -2.14 10.48 22.42
N VAL A 164 -1.46 10.63 21.29
CA VAL A 164 -0.01 10.84 21.22
C VAL A 164 0.42 12.10 21.97
N LYS A 165 -0.21 13.25 21.69
CA LYS A 165 0.07 14.53 22.35
C LYS A 165 -0.10 14.44 23.88
N ARG A 166 -1.08 13.68 24.38
CA ARG A 166 -1.28 13.46 25.82
C ARG A 166 -0.22 12.53 26.41
N GLY A 167 0.11 11.44 25.72
CA GLY A 167 1.13 10.49 26.15
C GLY A 167 2.50 11.14 26.31
N LEU A 168 2.93 11.93 25.33
CA LEU A 168 4.20 12.66 25.38
C LEU A 168 4.28 13.64 26.56
N LYS A 169 3.19 14.36 26.85
CA LYS A 169 3.12 15.26 28.01
C LYS A 169 3.22 14.52 29.35
N LEU A 170 2.69 13.31 29.44
CA LEU A 170 2.74 12.50 30.66
C LEU A 170 4.10 11.85 30.89
N ASP A 171 4.85 11.57 29.83
CA ASP A 171 6.19 10.99 29.90
C ASP A 171 7.30 11.99 30.27
N ASP A 172 6.94 13.24 30.60
CA ASP A 172 7.83 14.36 30.94
C ASP A 172 8.96 14.59 29.92
N ARG A 173 8.76 14.08 28.70
CA ARG A 173 9.54 14.48 27.55
C ARG A 173 8.94 15.80 27.10
N ASP A 174 9.66 16.88 27.38
CA ASP A 174 9.51 18.20 26.75
C ASP A 174 9.85 18.09 25.25
N SER A 175 9.18 17.15 24.60
CA SER A 175 9.31 16.81 23.21
C SER A 175 8.74 17.99 22.47
N ASP A 176 9.59 18.62 21.68
CA ASP A 176 9.17 19.61 20.71
C ASP A 176 7.99 19.01 19.96
N MET A 177 6.80 19.59 20.14
CA MET A 177 5.57 19.09 19.52
C MET A 177 5.67 19.11 17.98
N SER A 178 6.67 19.78 17.42
CA SER A 178 7.05 19.71 16.01
C SER A 178 7.63 18.36 15.58
N SER A 179 8.22 17.58 16.50
CA SER A 179 8.79 16.24 16.23
C SER A 179 7.74 15.13 16.18
N ILE A 180 6.47 15.43 16.48
CA ILE A 180 5.38 14.45 16.43
C ILE A 180 5.18 13.92 15.00
N PHE A 181 5.42 14.77 14.01
CA PHE A 181 5.16 14.45 12.61
C PHE A 181 6.46 14.20 11.84
N HIS A 182 6.42 13.20 10.98
CA HIS A 182 7.52 12.85 10.10
C HIS A 182 7.82 13.99 9.14
N SER A 183 9.02 14.56 9.23
CA SER A 183 9.46 15.77 8.50
C SER A 183 9.18 15.78 6.99
N THR A 184 9.19 14.61 6.35
CA THR A 184 8.97 14.47 4.90
C THR A 184 7.52 14.12 4.53
N TYR A 185 6.78 13.42 5.40
CA TYR A 185 5.53 12.76 5.03
C TYR A 185 4.33 13.24 5.84
N ASP A 186 4.56 13.97 6.93
CA ASP A 186 3.58 14.60 7.82
C ASP A 186 2.61 13.63 8.52
N PHE A 187 2.87 12.33 8.46
CA PHE A 187 2.21 11.38 9.37
C PHE A 187 2.84 11.47 10.76
N VAL A 188 2.11 11.07 11.78
CA VAL A 188 2.63 10.90 13.15
C VAL A 188 3.72 9.84 13.15
N GLU A 189 4.89 10.15 13.70
CA GLU A 189 6.02 9.23 13.77
C GLU A 189 5.61 7.87 14.34
N LYS A 190 6.06 6.80 13.69
CA LYS A 190 5.62 5.42 14.00
C LYS A 190 5.87 5.05 15.46
N GLU A 191 7.00 5.49 16.01
CA GLU A 191 7.34 5.25 17.42
C GLU A 191 6.28 5.79 18.40
N TYR A 192 5.57 6.86 18.06
CA TYR A 192 4.51 7.40 18.91
C TYR A 192 3.20 6.66 18.75
N ILE A 193 2.90 6.16 17.56
CA ILE A 193 1.75 5.26 17.34
C ILE A 193 1.94 3.97 18.13
N ASP A 194 3.12 3.35 18.01
CA ASP A 194 3.45 2.12 18.73
C ASP A 194 3.42 2.28 20.25
N ARG A 195 3.64 3.50 20.76
CA ARG A 195 3.65 3.76 22.20
C ARG A 195 2.29 4.20 22.75
N PHE A 196 1.55 5.03 22.03
CA PHE A 196 0.36 5.72 22.56
C PHE A 196 -0.96 5.34 21.88
N ALA A 197 -0.91 4.79 20.66
CA ALA A 197 -2.04 4.24 19.94
C ALA A 197 -1.95 2.70 19.88
N LEU A 198 -1.72 2.09 21.04
CA LEU A 198 -1.39 0.66 21.20
C LEU A 198 -2.34 -0.30 20.47
N GLU A 199 -3.66 -0.06 20.49
CA GLU A 199 -4.60 -0.97 19.83
C GLU A 199 -4.43 -0.94 18.29
N VAL A 200 -4.05 0.21 17.71
CA VAL A 200 -3.71 0.31 16.29
C VAL A 200 -2.44 -0.48 15.99
N SER A 201 -1.41 -0.35 16.83
CA SER A 201 -0.16 -1.11 16.66
C SER A 201 -0.39 -2.62 16.79
N VAL A 202 -1.12 -3.07 17.82
CA VAL A 202 -1.52 -4.48 17.99
C VAL A 202 -2.38 -4.98 16.83
N TRP A 203 -3.24 -4.13 16.28
CA TRP A 203 -4.01 -4.47 15.09
C TRP A 203 -3.10 -4.75 13.90
N ILE A 204 -2.11 -3.88 13.62
CA ILE A 204 -1.13 -4.06 12.52
C ILE A 204 -0.47 -5.43 12.62
N ASP A 205 0.06 -5.78 13.78
CA ASP A 205 0.72 -7.07 14.00
C ASP A 205 -0.21 -8.25 13.69
N ARG A 206 -1.45 -8.21 14.20
CA ARG A 206 -2.43 -9.27 13.97
C ARG A 206 -2.86 -9.37 12.52
N VAL A 207 -3.00 -8.26 11.81
CA VAL A 207 -3.39 -8.31 10.40
C VAL A 207 -2.24 -8.75 9.51
N ILE A 208 -0.98 -8.46 9.86
CA ILE A 208 0.19 -9.03 9.18
C ILE A 208 0.13 -10.56 9.24
N ASP A 209 -0.13 -11.12 10.42
CA ASP A 209 -0.29 -12.57 10.60
C ASP A 209 -1.48 -13.12 9.80
N LEU A 210 -2.61 -12.40 9.79
CA LEU A 210 -3.82 -12.80 9.06
C LEU A 210 -3.60 -12.86 7.54
N VAL A 211 -2.97 -11.82 6.98
CA VAL A 211 -2.87 -11.66 5.52
C VAL A 211 -1.53 -12.18 4.96
N GLY A 212 -0.58 -12.51 5.83
CA GLY A 212 0.74 -13.03 5.47
C GLY A 212 1.60 -12.05 4.66
N ARG A 213 1.34 -10.75 4.78
CA ARG A 213 2.01 -9.67 4.02
C ARG A 213 2.26 -8.45 4.92
N PRO A 214 3.24 -7.60 4.58
CA PRO A 214 3.46 -6.39 5.36
C PRO A 214 2.23 -5.48 5.33
N VAL A 215 1.92 -4.87 6.48
CA VAL A 215 0.89 -3.85 6.63
C VAL A 215 1.54 -2.64 7.27
N SER A 216 1.26 -1.47 6.72
CA SER A 216 1.76 -0.20 7.24
C SER A 216 0.58 0.73 7.53
N ALA A 217 0.65 1.48 8.62
CA ALA A 217 -0.34 2.51 8.92
C ALA A 217 0.34 3.88 9.08
N ALA A 218 -0.12 4.86 8.31
CA ALA A 218 0.26 6.25 8.44
C ALA A 218 -0.90 7.02 9.09
N CYS A 219 -0.65 7.60 10.27
CA CYS A 219 -1.65 8.35 11.01
C CYS A 219 -1.51 9.86 10.77
N PHE A 220 -2.61 10.56 10.51
CA PHE A 220 -2.64 12.01 10.25
C PHE A 220 -3.67 12.71 11.14
N GLU A 221 -3.62 14.04 11.17
CA GLU A 221 -4.77 14.84 11.63
C GLU A 221 -5.99 14.60 10.71
N SER A 222 -7.19 14.86 11.23
CA SER A 222 -8.47 14.59 10.54
C SER A 222 -8.65 15.27 9.18
N SER A 223 -7.90 16.35 8.90
CA SER A 223 -7.84 16.98 7.57
C SER A 223 -7.16 16.11 6.51
N GLY A 224 -6.55 14.99 6.94
CA GLY A 224 -5.71 14.15 6.12
C GLY A 224 -4.32 14.73 5.89
N PRO A 225 -3.49 14.01 5.12
CA PRO A 225 -2.18 14.49 4.69
C PRO A 225 -2.29 15.81 3.92
N PRO A 226 -1.46 16.82 4.23
CA PRO A 226 -1.53 18.10 3.56
C PRO A 226 -1.17 17.97 2.07
N PRO A 227 -1.75 18.81 1.20
CA PRO A 227 -1.38 18.83 -0.20
C PRO A 227 0.09 19.24 -0.32
N LYS A 228 0.87 18.41 -1.02
CA LYS A 228 2.27 18.70 -1.37
C LYS A 228 2.39 18.83 -2.87
N THR A 229 3.22 19.76 -3.33
CA THR A 229 3.59 19.84 -4.74
C THR A 229 4.52 18.66 -5.07
N GLY A 230 4.13 17.84 -6.06
CA GLY A 230 4.95 16.71 -6.54
C GLY A 230 4.27 15.34 -6.52
N MET A 231 5.02 14.31 -6.94
CA MET A 231 4.51 12.95 -7.21
C MET A 231 4.33 12.06 -5.97
N LEU A 232 4.74 12.54 -4.80
CA LEU A 232 4.63 11.87 -3.50
C LEU A 232 3.42 12.35 -2.68
N SER A 233 2.48 13.09 -3.29
CA SER A 233 1.39 13.68 -2.53
C SER A 233 0.34 12.64 -2.14
N SER A 234 0.25 12.41 -0.82
CA SER A 234 -0.65 11.46 -0.16
C SER A 234 -2.04 12.02 0.16
N HIS A 235 -2.32 13.30 -0.17
CA HIS A 235 -3.59 13.98 0.09
C HIS A 235 -4.81 13.21 -0.42
N TYR A 236 -5.98 13.53 0.15
CA TYR A 236 -7.23 12.93 -0.25
C TYR A 236 -7.59 13.23 -1.70
N ARG A 237 -8.08 12.20 -2.38
CA ARG A 237 -8.57 12.28 -3.75
C ARG A 237 -9.96 11.67 -3.83
N ASP A 238 -10.73 12.12 -4.81
CA ASP A 238 -12.08 11.62 -5.07
C ASP A 238 -12.07 10.13 -5.47
N ASP A 239 -10.95 9.67 -6.04
CA ASP A 239 -10.75 8.29 -6.47
C ASP A 239 -10.24 7.36 -5.38
N ASP A 240 -10.12 7.81 -4.13
CA ASP A 240 -9.55 7.00 -3.05
C ASP A 240 -10.36 5.75 -2.72
N TRP A 241 -9.66 4.75 -2.19
CA TRP A 241 -10.28 3.57 -1.60
C TRP A 241 -10.59 3.87 -0.13
N ILE A 242 -11.81 4.35 0.12
CA ILE A 242 -12.28 4.72 1.45
C ILE A 242 -12.91 3.49 2.08
N VAL A 243 -12.49 3.17 3.30
CA VAL A 243 -13.02 2.01 4.05
C VAL A 243 -13.88 2.43 5.22
N MET A 244 -13.47 3.50 5.90
CA MET A 244 -14.24 4.11 6.97
C MET A 244 -14.24 5.61 6.74
N LYS A 245 -15.41 6.23 6.83
CA LYS A 245 -15.51 7.69 6.88
C LYS A 245 -15.68 8.10 8.34
N GLY A 246 -14.82 8.98 8.82
CA GLY A 246 -15.01 9.59 10.13
C GLY A 246 -16.33 10.34 10.14
N SER A 247 -17.11 10.22 11.21
CA SER A 247 -18.30 11.03 11.42
C SER A 247 -17.87 12.48 11.66
N GLY A 248 -17.69 13.26 10.59
CA GLY A 248 -17.18 14.62 10.66
C GLY A 248 -17.21 15.47 9.39
N PHE A 249 -17.67 14.94 8.24
CA PHE A 249 -17.84 15.74 7.02
C PHE A 249 -19.18 15.45 6.35
N VAL A 250 -20.16 16.31 6.65
CA VAL A 250 -21.27 16.67 5.76
C VAL A 250 -20.96 18.07 5.22
#